data_AF-A0A6J8C726-F1
#
_entry.id   AF-A0A6J8C726-F1
#
_cell.length_a   1.000
_cell.length_b   1.000
_cell.length_c   1.000
_cell.angle_alpha   90.00
_cell.angle_beta   90.00
_cell.angle_gamma   90.00
#
_symmetry.space_group_name_H-M   'P 1'
#
loop_
_entity.id
_entity.type
_entity.pdbx_description
1 polymer ?
#
loop_
_entity_poly.entity_id
_entity_poly.type
_entity_poly.pdbx_seq_one_letter_code
_entity_poly.pdbx_strand_id
1 'polypeptide(L)'
;MVAESIVKNMSYVLEQNIGNPEGIEKGFHATVNHMYGDHQYCTENWCGYLKNKENYVHSNLPYGKDLSSASLKSDLENLFIKQMVPQSDKLSKLGSSQANESVNNIKALKAPKTKHFSSSSSLNYRVSSAVLQKNEGYHYISEVIKLFKFLYFFQFY
;
A
#
# COMPACT_ATOMS: atom_id res chain seq x y z
N MET A 1 15.03 14.45 8.46
CA MET A 1 15.32 13.36 9.42
C MET A 1 14.17 13.05 10.38
N VAL A 2 13.79 13.92 11.34
CA VAL A 2 12.67 13.60 12.28
C VAL A 2 11.30 13.57 11.58
N ALA A 3 10.99 14.61 10.77
CA ALA A 3 9.72 14.67 10.03
C ALA A 3 9.53 13.48 9.06
N GLU A 4 10.57 13.12 8.32
CA GLU A 4 10.55 11.94 7.41
C GLU A 4 10.29 10.64 8.18
N SER A 5 10.82 10.53 9.40
CA SER A 5 10.67 9.34 10.24
C SER A 5 9.27 9.24 10.83
N ILE A 6 8.66 10.38 11.18
CA ILE A 6 7.24 10.47 11.57
C ILE A 6 6.34 9.99 10.41
N VAL A 7 6.55 10.54 9.21
CA VAL A 7 5.77 10.16 8.02
C VAL A 7 5.96 8.68 7.70
N LYS A 8 7.19 8.18 7.74
CA LYS A 8 7.49 6.75 7.49
C LYS A 8 6.78 5.83 8.47
N ASN A 9 6.83 6.13 9.77
CA ASN A 9 6.15 5.33 10.79
C ASN A 9 4.62 5.36 10.59
N MET A 10 4.05 6.52 10.27
CA MET A 10 2.63 6.66 9.95
C MET A 10 2.24 5.78 8.75
N SER A 11 2.99 5.84 7.65
CA SER A 11 2.72 5.02 6.46
C SER A 11 2.74 3.53 6.79
N TYR A 12 3.72 3.06 7.60
CA TYR A 12 3.76 1.66 8.00
C TYR A 12 2.56 1.22 8.82
N VAL A 13 2.10 2.06 9.77
CA VAL A 13 0.89 1.75 10.55
C VAL A 13 -0.32 1.55 9.63
N LEU A 14 -0.49 2.41 8.63
CA LEU A 14 -1.60 2.32 7.69
C LEU A 14 -1.48 1.09 6.78
N GLU A 15 -0.30 0.86 6.19
CA GLU A 15 -0.05 -0.25 5.27
C GLU A 15 -0.23 -1.62 5.95
N GLN A 16 0.20 -1.76 7.20
CA GLN A 16 0.13 -3.03 7.93
C GLN A 16 -1.26 -3.35 8.48
N ASN A 17 -2.16 -2.37 8.54
CA ASN A 17 -3.47 -2.49 9.18
C ASN A 17 -4.64 -2.22 8.23
N ILE A 18 -4.47 -2.52 6.94
CA ILE A 18 -5.56 -2.49 5.96
C ILE A 18 -6.68 -3.43 6.42
N GLY A 19 -7.91 -2.91 6.51
CA GLY A 19 -9.07 -3.63 7.02
C GLY A 19 -9.07 -3.89 8.53
N ASN A 20 -8.10 -3.35 9.29
CA ASN A 20 -7.99 -3.54 10.73
C ASN A 20 -7.96 -2.18 11.49
N PRO A 21 -9.12 -1.59 11.80
CA PRO A 21 -9.21 -0.32 12.55
C PRO A 21 -8.54 -0.38 13.93
N GLU A 22 -8.70 -1.48 14.67
CA GLU A 22 -8.10 -1.64 16.00
C GLU A 22 -6.57 -1.67 15.93
N GLY A 23 -6.02 -2.27 14.88
CA GLY A 23 -4.59 -2.26 14.60
C GLY A 23 -4.03 -0.86 14.32
N ILE A 24 -4.80 0.00 13.65
CA ILE A 24 -4.43 1.41 13.44
C ILE A 24 -4.38 2.16 14.76
N GLU A 25 -5.39 1.99 15.61
CA GLU A 25 -5.42 2.60 16.94
C GLU A 25 -4.19 2.22 17.77
N LYS A 26 -3.95 0.91 17.94
CA LYS A 26 -2.78 0.41 18.67
C LYS A 26 -1.48 0.86 18.03
N GLY A 27 -1.40 0.86 16.70
CA GLY A 27 -0.22 1.28 15.93
C GLY A 27 0.14 2.74 16.12
N PHE A 28 -0.84 3.65 16.17
CA PHE A 28 -0.59 5.06 16.45
C PHE A 28 -0.16 5.32 17.89
N HIS A 29 -0.81 4.69 18.87
CA HIS A 29 -0.37 4.75 20.26
C HIS A 29 1.06 4.23 20.43
N ALA A 30 1.37 3.07 19.83
CA ALA A 30 2.72 2.49 19.84
C ALA A 30 3.74 3.41 19.18
N THR A 31 3.43 3.97 18.02
CA THR A 31 4.34 4.83 17.27
C THR A 31 4.77 6.06 18.08
N VAL A 32 3.81 6.78 18.67
CA VAL A 32 4.11 7.99 19.45
C VAL A 32 4.96 7.62 20.67
N ASN A 33 4.51 6.67 21.48
CA ASN A 33 5.19 6.32 22.73
C ASN A 33 6.59 5.72 22.48
N HIS A 34 6.71 4.87 21.45
CA HIS A 34 7.97 4.25 21.08
C HIS A 34 9.06 5.27 20.72
N MET A 35 8.71 6.36 20.05
CA MET A 35 9.68 7.42 19.70
C MET A 35 10.21 8.18 20.92
N TYR A 36 9.56 8.03 22.08
CA TYR A 36 9.91 8.66 23.35
C TYR A 36 10.39 7.63 24.40
N GLY A 37 10.81 6.44 23.95
CA GLY A 37 11.34 5.38 24.83
C GLY A 37 10.28 4.62 25.64
N ASP A 38 8.99 4.88 25.40
CA ASP A 38 7.90 4.17 26.06
C ASP A 38 7.40 3.02 25.16
N HIS A 39 7.68 1.80 25.62
CA HIS A 39 7.39 0.59 24.87
C HIS A 39 6.13 -0.14 25.32
N GLN A 40 5.26 0.47 26.15
CA GLN A 40 4.09 -0.20 26.72
C GLN A 40 3.08 -0.71 25.67
N TYR A 41 2.98 -0.05 24.51
CA TYR A 41 2.07 -0.41 23.41
C TYR A 41 2.78 -1.15 22.28
N CYS A 42 4.07 -1.44 22.42
CA CYS A 42 4.86 -2.10 21.39
C CYS A 42 4.58 -3.61 21.32
N THR A 43 4.81 -4.20 20.15
CA THR A 43 4.88 -5.67 19.99
C THR A 43 6.31 -6.09 19.68
N GLU A 44 6.68 -7.31 20.09
CA GLU A 44 8.01 -7.86 19.82
C GLU A 44 8.34 -7.90 18.34
N ASN A 45 7.36 -8.16 17.46
CA ASN A 45 7.60 -8.26 16.01
C ASN A 45 8.15 -6.96 15.40
N TRP A 46 7.71 -5.81 15.91
CA TRP A 46 8.07 -4.48 15.39
C TRP A 46 9.15 -3.79 16.22
N CYS A 47 9.11 -3.93 17.55
CA CYS A 47 9.96 -3.17 18.44
C CYS A 47 11.30 -3.87 18.69
N GLY A 48 12.38 -3.32 18.14
CA GLY A 48 13.74 -3.82 18.38
C GLY A 48 14.13 -3.83 19.86
N TYR A 49 13.61 -2.91 20.66
CA TYR A 49 13.88 -2.84 22.10
C TYR A 49 13.37 -4.08 22.83
N LEU A 50 12.16 -4.54 22.48
CA LEU A 50 11.58 -5.75 23.07
C LEU A 50 12.33 -7.01 22.62
N LYS A 51 12.97 -6.99 21.44
CA LYS A 51 13.80 -8.11 20.95
C LYS A 51 15.18 -8.17 21.63
N ASN A 52 15.86 -7.03 21.76
CA ASN A 52 17.20 -6.94 22.34
C ASN A 52 17.40 -5.58 23.00
N LYS A 53 17.01 -5.49 24.27
CA LYS A 53 17.07 -4.27 25.06
C LYS A 53 18.48 -3.69 25.19
N GLU A 54 19.50 -4.54 25.30
CA GLU A 54 20.88 -4.11 25.59
C GLU A 54 21.54 -3.40 24.42
N ASN A 55 21.17 -3.74 23.19
CA ASN A 55 21.79 -3.23 21.97
C ASN A 55 20.84 -2.37 21.12
N TYR A 56 19.69 -1.99 21.68
CA TYR A 56 18.68 -1.28 20.93
C TYR A 56 19.09 0.18 20.66
N VAL A 57 18.99 0.58 19.40
CA VAL A 57 19.14 1.96 18.93
C VAL A 57 18.08 2.24 17.87
N HIS A 58 17.49 3.43 17.90
CA HIS A 58 16.50 3.81 16.90
C HIS A 58 17.14 4.00 15.52
N SER A 59 16.77 3.18 14.55
CA SER A 59 17.30 3.31 13.18
C SER A 59 16.87 4.60 12.48
N ASN A 60 15.71 5.15 12.88
CA ASN A 60 15.06 6.27 12.22
C ASN A 60 15.04 7.54 13.09
N LEU A 61 15.71 7.59 14.24
CA LEU A 61 15.78 8.81 15.05
C LEU A 61 17.20 9.41 15.04
N PRO A 62 17.33 10.74 15.17
CA PRO A 62 18.63 11.39 15.26
C PRO A 62 19.50 10.75 16.35
N TYR A 63 20.72 10.39 15.99
CA TYR A 63 21.72 9.80 16.89
C TYR A 63 21.28 8.49 17.56
N GLY A 64 20.23 7.83 17.06
CA GLY A 64 19.71 6.58 17.61
C GLY A 64 19.01 6.71 18.96
N LYS A 65 18.69 7.93 19.39
CA LYS A 65 18.13 8.23 20.72
C LYS A 65 16.64 8.55 20.66
N ASP A 66 15.99 8.39 21.80
CA ASP A 66 14.62 8.82 22.03
C ASP A 66 14.46 10.33 21.84
N LEU A 67 13.27 10.74 21.43
CA LEU A 67 12.88 12.14 21.45
C LEU A 67 12.63 12.60 22.89
N SER A 68 12.95 13.87 23.18
CA SER A 68 12.80 14.45 24.53
C SER A 68 11.91 15.71 24.56
N SER A 69 11.50 16.23 23.41
CA SER A 69 10.67 17.44 23.33
C SER A 69 9.23 17.16 23.74
N ALA A 70 8.80 17.73 24.86
CA ALA A 70 7.45 17.59 25.39
C ALA A 70 6.39 18.29 24.52
N SER A 71 6.73 19.44 23.92
CA SER A 71 5.82 20.12 22.99
C SER A 71 5.54 19.26 21.76
N LEU A 72 6.60 18.70 21.17
CA LEU A 72 6.48 17.80 20.03
C LEU A 72 5.68 16.54 20.41
N LYS A 73 5.84 16.03 21.63
CA LYS A 73 5.08 14.85 22.09
C LYS A 73 3.59 15.17 22.10
N SER A 74 3.22 16.30 22.71
CA SER A 74 1.84 16.80 22.76
C SER A 74 1.25 16.99 21.35
N ASP A 75 2.02 17.57 20.43
CA ASP A 75 1.58 17.77 19.04
C ASP A 75 1.33 16.43 18.32
N LEU A 76 2.22 15.44 18.53
CA LEU A 76 2.07 14.09 17.96
C LEU A 76 0.89 13.33 18.58
N GLU A 77 0.68 13.43 19.88
CA GLU A 77 -0.49 12.86 20.56
C GLU A 77 -1.78 13.52 20.06
N ASN A 78 -1.78 14.85 19.89
CA ASN A 78 -2.94 15.55 19.34
C ASN A 78 -3.24 15.09 17.90
N LEU A 79 -2.21 14.94 17.06
CA LEU A 79 -2.38 14.50 15.67
C LEU A 79 -2.78 13.01 15.60
N PHE A 80 -1.91 12.11 16.01
CA PHE A 80 -2.11 10.68 15.80
C PHE A 80 -3.19 10.12 16.71
N ILE A 81 -3.19 10.46 17.99
CA ILE A 81 -4.14 9.87 18.94
C ILE A 81 -5.48 10.60 18.87
N LYS A 82 -5.51 11.93 19.05
CA LYS A 82 -6.81 12.62 19.16
C LYS A 82 -7.51 12.83 17.82
N GLN A 83 -6.78 13.04 16.72
CA GLN A 83 -7.41 13.32 15.42
C GLN A 83 -7.49 12.10 14.50
N MET A 84 -6.46 11.24 14.48
CA MET A 84 -6.41 10.12 13.53
C MET A 84 -7.04 8.83 14.05
N VAL A 85 -6.86 8.45 15.33
CA VAL A 85 -7.50 7.25 15.90
C VAL A 85 -9.03 7.24 15.73
N PRO A 86 -9.78 8.35 15.94
CA PRO A 86 -11.22 8.35 15.68
C PRO A 86 -11.60 8.06 14.23
N GLN A 87 -10.66 8.22 13.29
CA GLN A 87 -10.84 7.96 11.86
C GLN A 87 -10.33 6.57 11.46
N SER A 88 -9.97 5.69 12.41
CA SER A 88 -9.36 4.38 12.12
C SER A 88 -10.17 3.53 11.15
N ASP A 89 -11.50 3.53 11.23
CA ASP A 89 -12.35 2.82 10.27
C ASP A 89 -12.13 3.31 8.83
N LYS A 90 -12.12 4.64 8.63
CA LYS A 90 -11.85 5.26 7.33
C LYS A 90 -10.41 5.00 6.88
N LEU A 91 -9.44 5.12 7.79
CA LEU A 91 -8.02 4.93 7.49
C LEU A 91 -7.71 3.47 7.11
N SER A 92 -8.37 2.50 7.73
CA SER A 92 -8.21 1.07 7.41
C SER A 92 -8.69 0.72 6.00
N LYS A 93 -9.53 1.57 5.40
CA LYS A 93 -10.06 1.43 4.04
C LYS A 93 -9.22 2.16 3.01
N LEU A 94 -8.20 2.93 3.42
CA LEU A 94 -7.25 3.57 2.52
C LEU A 94 -6.31 2.50 1.94
N GLY A 95 -6.78 1.79 0.91
CA GLY A 95 -5.96 0.88 0.12
C GLY A 95 -5.12 1.62 -0.92
N SER A 96 -4.07 0.97 -1.41
CA SER A 96 -3.23 1.51 -2.49
C SER A 96 -4.02 1.62 -3.81
N SER A 97 -4.08 2.83 -4.38
CA SER A 97 -4.61 3.06 -5.74
C SER A 97 -3.67 2.55 -6.84
N GLN A 98 -2.45 2.12 -6.52
CA GLN A 98 -1.45 1.69 -7.50
C GLN A 98 -1.96 0.56 -8.39
N ALA A 99 -2.78 -0.35 -7.86
CA ALA A 99 -3.37 -1.42 -8.67
C ALA A 99 -4.29 -0.85 -9.77
N ASN A 100 -5.11 0.14 -9.41
CA ASN A 100 -5.99 0.85 -10.34
C ASN A 100 -5.20 1.70 -11.34
N GLU A 101 -4.15 2.39 -10.88
CA GLU A 101 -3.26 3.19 -11.72
C GLU A 101 -2.50 2.34 -12.73
N SER A 102 -1.96 1.20 -12.30
CA SER A 102 -1.31 0.20 -13.16
C SER A 102 -2.27 -0.28 -14.26
N VAL A 103 -3.52 -0.59 -13.92
CA VAL A 103 -4.54 -1.01 -14.89
C VAL A 103 -4.92 0.12 -15.84
N ASN A 104 -5.05 1.35 -15.35
CA ASN A 104 -5.32 2.51 -16.18
C ASN A 104 -4.16 2.83 -17.15
N ASN A 105 -2.92 2.64 -16.72
CA ASN A 105 -1.74 2.78 -17.59
C ASN A 105 -1.75 1.74 -18.73
N ILE A 106 -2.02 0.47 -18.43
CA ILE A 106 -2.13 -0.58 -19.47
C ILE A 106 -3.26 -0.26 -20.45
N LYS A 107 -4.42 0.19 -19.96
CA LYS A 107 -5.54 0.64 -20.82
C LYS A 107 -5.13 1.80 -21.73
N ALA A 108 -4.43 2.80 -21.19
CA ALA A 108 -3.98 3.96 -21.96
C ALA A 108 -3.02 3.55 -23.09
N LEU A 109 -2.16 2.54 -22.87
CA LEU A 109 -1.27 2.00 -23.89
C LEU A 109 -2.00 1.19 -24.97
N LYS A 110 -2.97 0.36 -24.60
CA LYS A 110 -3.70 -0.50 -25.56
C LYS A 110 -4.82 0.22 -26.31
N ALA A 111 -5.45 1.21 -25.68
CA ALA A 111 -6.54 2.01 -26.23
C ALA A 111 -6.27 3.51 -26.01
N PRO A 112 -5.24 4.08 -26.66
CA PRO A 112 -4.91 5.49 -26.52
C PRO A 112 -6.05 6.37 -27.02
N LYS A 113 -6.38 7.42 -26.25
CA LYS A 113 -7.46 8.38 -26.59
C LYS A 113 -7.21 9.16 -27.89
N THR A 114 -5.96 9.21 -28.36
CA THR A 114 -5.57 9.85 -29.62
C THR A 114 -6.06 9.10 -30.86
N LYS A 115 -6.54 7.86 -30.71
CA LYS A 115 -7.06 7.03 -31.82
C LYS A 115 -8.51 6.66 -31.55
N HIS A 116 -9.34 6.70 -32.59
CA HIS A 116 -10.74 6.31 -32.48
C HIS A 116 -10.89 4.79 -32.67
N PHE A 117 -11.35 4.09 -31.62
CA PHE A 117 -11.58 2.63 -31.64
C PHE A 117 -13.04 2.24 -31.43
N SER A 118 -13.93 3.20 -31.17
CA SER A 118 -15.32 2.93 -30.77
C SER A 118 -16.25 2.59 -31.94
N SER A 119 -15.82 2.78 -33.19
CA SER A 119 -16.65 2.42 -34.37
C SER A 119 -16.75 0.91 -34.63
N SER A 120 -16.05 0.06 -33.87
CA SER A 120 -16.11 -1.40 -34.00
C SER A 120 -15.84 -2.07 -32.65
N SER A 121 -15.88 -3.41 -32.61
CA SER A 121 -15.51 -4.20 -31.42
C SER A 121 -14.04 -4.04 -31.00
N SER A 122 -13.22 -3.31 -31.77
CA SER A 122 -11.81 -3.04 -31.49
C SER A 122 -11.57 -2.45 -30.09
N LEU A 123 -12.41 -1.52 -29.64
CA LEU A 123 -12.31 -0.97 -28.29
C LEU A 123 -12.49 -2.06 -27.22
N ASN A 124 -13.51 -2.89 -27.36
CA ASN A 124 -13.80 -3.99 -26.42
C ASN A 124 -12.62 -4.95 -26.35
N TYR A 125 -12.08 -5.40 -27.48
CA TYR A 125 -10.91 -6.30 -27.51
C TYR A 125 -9.68 -5.68 -26.84
N ARG A 126 -9.42 -4.38 -27.05
CA ARG A 126 -8.28 -3.68 -26.45
C ARG A 126 -8.42 -3.56 -24.92
N VAL A 127 -9.62 -3.26 -24.44
CA VAL A 127 -9.92 -3.19 -23.00
C VAL A 127 -9.83 -4.58 -22.38
N SER A 128 -10.44 -5.61 -22.99
CA SER A 128 -10.34 -7.00 -22.52
C SER A 128 -8.88 -7.47 -22.49
N SER A 129 -8.09 -7.13 -23.51
CA SER A 129 -6.66 -7.43 -23.55
C SER A 129 -5.87 -6.72 -22.44
N ALA A 130 -6.26 -5.52 -22.03
CA ALA A 130 -5.63 -4.81 -20.91
C ALA A 130 -5.90 -5.54 -19.58
N VAL A 131 -7.13 -6.02 -19.39
CA VAL A 131 -7.52 -6.80 -18.20
C VAL A 131 -6.78 -8.14 -18.16
N LEU A 132 -6.76 -8.88 -19.28
CA LEU A 132 -6.03 -10.14 -19.38
C LEU A 132 -4.53 -9.95 -19.09
N GLN A 133 -3.91 -8.90 -19.64
CA GLN A 133 -2.50 -8.62 -19.35
C GLN A 133 -2.25 -8.28 -17.88
N LYS A 134 -3.19 -7.59 -17.21
CA LYS A 134 -3.04 -7.30 -15.78
C LYS A 134 -3.06 -8.59 -14.95
N ASN A 135 -3.98 -9.50 -15.28
CA ASN A 135 -4.22 -10.69 -14.47
C ASN A 135 -3.18 -11.78 -14.76
N GLU A 136 -2.85 -12.01 -16.03
CA GLU A 136 -2.06 -13.17 -16.50
C GLU A 136 -0.68 -12.77 -17.06
N GLY A 137 -0.31 -11.50 -16.98
CA GLY A 137 0.90 -10.99 -17.64
C GLY A 137 0.82 -11.10 -19.17
N TYR A 138 1.95 -11.19 -19.87
CA TYR A 138 1.96 -11.31 -21.35
C TYR A 138 1.57 -12.71 -21.87
N HIS A 139 1.46 -13.70 -20.99
CA HIS A 139 1.17 -15.09 -21.34
C HIS A 139 -0.22 -15.27 -22.00
N TYR A 140 -1.18 -14.39 -21.70
CA TYR A 140 -2.53 -14.45 -22.28
C TYR A 140 -2.51 -14.46 -23.82
N ILE A 141 -1.50 -13.85 -24.47
CA ILE A 141 -1.38 -13.84 -25.93
C ILE A 141 -1.19 -15.25 -26.46
N SER A 142 -0.32 -16.03 -25.83
CA SER A 142 -0.05 -17.43 -26.19
C SER A 142 -1.31 -18.28 -26.05
N GLU A 143 -2.08 -18.09 -24.97
CA GLU A 143 -3.34 -18.81 -24.74
C GLU A 143 -4.42 -18.45 -25.75
N VAL A 144 -4.59 -17.16 -26.06
CA VAL A 144 -5.55 -16.71 -27.08
C VAL A 144 -5.17 -17.27 -28.46
N ILE A 145 -3.88 -17.32 -28.80
CA ILE A 145 -3.41 -17.92 -30.06
C ILE A 145 -3.69 -19.42 -30.10
N LYS A 146 -3.46 -20.15 -29.01
CA LYS A 146 -3.77 -21.59 -28.92
C LYS A 146 -5.27 -21.85 -29.13
N LEU A 147 -6.13 -21.08 -28.46
CA LEU A 147 -7.59 -21.18 -28.61
C LEU A 147 -8.04 -20.85 -30.03
N PHE A 148 -7.48 -19.79 -30.62
CA PHE A 148 -7.79 -19.42 -32.00
C PHE A 148 -7.42 -20.55 -32.98
N LYS A 149 -6.22 -21.14 -32.82
CA LYS A 149 -5.79 -22.29 -33.62
C LYS A 149 -6.71 -23.49 -33.41
N PHE A 150 -7.09 -23.80 -32.18
CA PHE A 150 -7.99 -24.91 -31.89
C PHE A 150 -9.36 -24.73 -32.57
N LEU A 151 -9.97 -23.55 -32.43
CA LEU A 151 -11.27 -23.27 -33.01
C LEU A 151 -11.24 -23.27 -34.54
N TYR A 152 -10.24 -22.63 -35.16
CA TYR A 152 -10.17 -22.52 -36.62
C TYR A 152 -9.64 -23.78 -37.31
N PHE A 153 -8.76 -24.58 -36.70
CA PHE A 153 -8.25 -25.80 -37.35
C PHE A 153 -9.15 -27.02 -37.17
N PHE A 154 -9.99 -27.07 -36.12
CA PHE A 154 -10.94 -28.18 -35.91
C PHE A 154 -12.36 -27.90 -36.41
N GLN A 155 -12.66 -26.72 -36.97
CA GLN A 155 -13.93 -26.45 -37.66
C GLN A 155 -13.93 -26.83 -39.16
N PHE A 156 -12.78 -27.21 -39.72
CA PHE A 156 -12.64 -27.60 -41.13
C PHE A 156 -12.33 -29.09 -41.35
N TYR A 157 -12.60 -29.93 -40.35
CA TYR A 157 -12.61 -31.40 -40.48
C TYR A 157 -13.89 -31.99 -39.92
#